data_AF-A0A533X1U9-F1
#
_entry.id   AF-A0A533X1U9-F1
#
_cell.length_a   1.000
_cell.length_b   1.000
_cell.length_c   1.000
_cell.angle_alpha   90.00
_cell.angle_beta   90.00
_cell.angle_gamma   90.00
#
_symmetry.space_group_name_H-M   'P 1'
#
loop_
_entity.id
_entity.type
_entity.pdbx_description
1 polymer ?
#
loop_
_entity_poly.entity_id
_entity_poly.type
_entity_poly.pdbx_seq_one_letter_code
_entity_poly.pdbx_strand_id
1 'polypeptide(L)'
;MVARSRIYISLLCVLAIGIAIMARPNVGAEPVPDENGVMMYNYGGSIGTVYNPKVVAQQGIQNYESYQLTGEPRARKAFMSAANWLLAHSVDKGNYSLWEYDFRWQSYGGVLPPYASALAQAEGIYLLVRAHNITGDERYLAEAKKAFGAFMVDYDNGGVASEEGRDSIFLQLLAKPGFQKTYVLNGHTNSLLYIWKYYEYTHDYRALIVFGKGINWLVSNLYKYDAGDWSYYDQMGNRARDNYHLGQVMQLSKLYEITSEPALKEYSDRFAAYAKEGL
;
A
#
# COMPACT_ATOMS: atom_id res chain seq x y z
N MET A 1 -37.91 39.61 2.25
CA MET A 1 -37.85 38.14 1.97
C MET A 1 -37.44 37.98 0.51
N VAL A 2 -36.31 37.42 0.09
CA VAL A 2 -35.22 36.68 0.74
C VAL A 2 -33.95 37.08 -0.01
N ALA A 3 -32.92 37.48 0.73
CA ALA A 3 -31.61 37.82 0.20
C ALA A 3 -30.87 36.54 -0.25
N ARG A 4 -30.34 36.52 -1.47
CA ARG A 4 -29.43 35.46 -1.93
C ARG A 4 -28.04 35.72 -1.37
N SER A 5 -27.74 35.07 -0.26
CA SER A 5 -26.41 35.01 0.35
C SER A 5 -25.47 34.24 -0.56
N ARG A 6 -24.60 34.94 -1.29
CA ARG A 6 -23.41 34.35 -1.91
C ARG A 6 -22.40 34.11 -0.81
N ILE A 7 -22.32 32.86 -0.33
CA ILE A 7 -21.25 32.43 0.57
C ILE A 7 -19.99 32.32 -0.28
N TYR A 8 -19.08 33.27 -0.10
CA TYR A 8 -17.68 33.12 -0.48
C TYR A 8 -17.08 32.03 0.43
N ILE A 9 -17.04 30.79 -0.06
CA ILE A 9 -16.16 29.77 0.51
C ILE A 9 -14.77 30.11 0.01
N SER A 10 -13.97 30.65 0.92
CA SER A 10 -12.57 31.00 0.70
C SER A 10 -11.82 29.80 0.13
N LEU A 11 -11.37 29.92 -1.12
CA LEU A 11 -10.26 29.15 -1.67
C LEU A 11 -9.05 29.35 -0.75
N LEU A 12 -8.77 28.37 0.10
CA LEU A 12 -7.41 28.11 0.56
C LEU A 12 -6.91 26.92 -0.24
N CYS A 13 -6.35 27.26 -1.40
CA CYS A 13 -5.50 26.41 -2.22
C CYS A 13 -4.52 25.65 -1.33
N VAL A 14 -4.55 24.32 -1.41
CA VAL A 14 -3.57 23.53 -2.17
C VAL A 14 -2.14 23.91 -1.83
N LEU A 15 -1.62 23.24 -0.81
CA LEU A 15 -0.33 22.57 -0.95
C LEU A 15 -0.58 21.12 -0.56
N ALA A 16 -1.16 20.38 -1.49
CA ALA A 16 -1.02 18.94 -1.54
C ALA A 16 0.45 18.64 -1.82
N ILE A 17 1.30 18.83 -0.81
CA ILE A 17 2.62 18.23 -0.82
C ILE A 17 2.32 16.76 -0.60
N GLY A 18 2.26 16.02 -1.71
CA GLY A 18 2.50 14.59 -1.69
C GLY A 18 3.91 14.38 -1.17
N ILE A 19 4.09 14.49 0.15
CA ILE A 19 5.22 13.88 0.81
C ILE A 19 4.91 12.40 0.66
N ALA A 20 5.45 11.80 -0.38
CA ALA A 20 5.84 10.41 -0.31
C ALA A 20 6.76 10.35 0.91
N ILE A 21 6.17 10.05 2.07
CA ILE A 21 6.92 9.81 3.29
C ILE A 21 7.71 8.55 2.97
N MET A 22 8.92 8.76 2.45
CA MET A 22 9.90 7.71 2.33
C MET A 22 10.06 7.19 3.75
N ALA A 23 9.57 5.97 3.99
CA ALA A 23 10.28 5.13 4.92
C ALA A 23 11.72 5.14 4.42
N ARG A 24 12.58 5.91 5.10
CA ARG A 24 14.02 5.78 4.89
C ARG A 24 14.29 4.28 4.97
N PRO A 25 14.88 3.66 3.94
CA PRO A 25 15.19 2.24 4.01
C PRO A 25 15.98 2.00 5.28
N ASN A 26 15.88 0.79 5.85
CA ASN A 26 16.78 0.36 6.90
C ASN A 26 18.21 0.81 6.54
N VAL A 27 18.88 1.45 7.50
CA VAL A 27 20.24 1.99 7.36
C VAL A 27 21.08 0.97 6.57
N GLY A 28 21.42 1.29 5.32
CA GLY A 28 22.22 0.43 4.44
C GLY A 28 21.55 -0.12 3.17
N ALA A 29 20.26 0.11 2.90
CA ALA A 29 19.67 -0.32 1.63
C ALA A 29 19.76 0.75 0.52
N GLU A 30 20.43 0.42 -0.59
CA GLU A 30 20.64 1.34 -1.72
C GLU A 30 19.91 0.88 -3.00
N PRO A 31 19.24 1.78 -3.73
CA PRO A 31 18.62 1.45 -5.01
C PRO A 31 19.69 1.20 -6.08
N VAL A 32 19.58 0.08 -6.78
CA VAL A 32 20.47 -0.33 -7.87
C VAL A 32 19.60 -0.65 -9.10
N PRO A 33 19.65 0.13 -10.19
CA PRO A 33 18.89 -0.22 -11.39
C PRO A 33 19.50 -1.44 -12.09
N ASP A 34 18.64 -2.30 -12.65
CA ASP A 34 19.03 -3.34 -13.60
C ASP A 34 19.30 -2.74 -15.00
N GLU A 35 19.64 -3.59 -15.97
CA GLU A 35 19.87 -3.20 -17.37
C GLU A 35 18.65 -2.56 -18.07
N ASN A 36 17.44 -2.85 -17.57
CA ASN A 36 16.17 -2.33 -18.08
C ASN A 36 15.69 -1.07 -17.32
N GLY A 37 16.44 -0.63 -16.31
CA GLY A 37 16.12 0.51 -15.44
C GLY A 37 15.11 0.20 -14.33
N VAL A 38 14.83 -1.08 -14.06
CA VAL A 38 14.02 -1.55 -12.93
C VAL A 38 14.86 -1.47 -11.66
N MET A 39 14.33 -0.85 -10.61
CA MET A 39 15.07 -0.67 -9.37
C MET A 39 15.08 -1.95 -8.52
N MET A 40 16.27 -2.52 -8.34
CA MET A 40 16.61 -3.48 -7.29
C MET A 40 17.05 -2.75 -6.02
N TYR A 41 17.06 -3.43 -4.87
CA TYR A 41 17.62 -2.90 -3.63
C TYR A 41 18.79 -3.78 -3.17
N ASN A 42 19.93 -3.16 -2.89
CA ASN A 42 21.04 -3.80 -2.20
C ASN A 42 20.82 -3.68 -0.70
N TYR A 43 20.40 -4.76 -0.03
CA TYR A 43 20.22 -4.80 1.42
C TYR A 43 21.52 -5.09 2.19
N GLY A 44 22.63 -5.32 1.48
CA GLY A 44 23.90 -5.74 2.05
C GLY A 44 23.83 -7.12 2.72
N GLY A 45 24.91 -7.46 3.44
CA GLY A 45 25.01 -8.70 4.20
C GLY A 45 24.74 -9.95 3.36
N SER A 46 24.00 -10.91 3.92
CA SER A 46 23.66 -12.17 3.25
C SER A 46 22.49 -12.07 2.25
N ILE A 47 21.83 -10.91 2.15
CA ILE A 47 20.72 -10.70 1.20
C ILE A 47 21.27 -10.20 -0.13
N GLY A 48 22.22 -9.25 -0.09
CA GLY A 48 22.78 -8.65 -1.30
C GLY A 48 21.76 -7.83 -2.08
N THR A 49 21.93 -7.78 -3.40
CA THR A 49 21.06 -7.05 -4.33
C THR A 49 19.96 -7.95 -4.86
N VAL A 50 18.71 -7.61 -4.54
CA VAL A 50 17.53 -8.41 -4.88
C VAL A 50 16.41 -7.52 -5.42
N TYR A 51 15.50 -8.14 -6.18
CA TYR A 51 14.23 -7.49 -6.47
C TYR A 51 13.33 -7.52 -5.24
N ASN A 52 12.75 -6.37 -4.94
CA ASN A 52 11.67 -6.27 -3.97
C ASN A 52 10.43 -5.79 -4.73
N PRO A 53 9.39 -6.63 -4.89
CA PRO A 53 8.21 -6.26 -5.67
C PRO A 53 7.56 -4.94 -5.24
N LYS A 54 7.57 -4.65 -3.93
CA LYS A 54 7.07 -3.38 -3.39
C LYS A 54 7.93 -2.20 -3.84
N VAL A 55 9.24 -2.34 -3.86
CA VAL A 55 10.15 -1.29 -4.36
C VAL A 55 9.91 -1.05 -5.85
N VAL A 56 9.81 -2.12 -6.64
CA VAL A 56 9.56 -2.01 -8.09
C VAL A 56 8.24 -1.27 -8.34
N ALA A 57 7.17 -1.70 -7.67
CA ALA A 57 5.86 -1.05 -7.77
C ALA A 57 5.91 0.42 -7.33
N GLN A 58 6.48 0.71 -6.16
CA GLN A 58 6.56 2.07 -5.63
C GLN A 58 7.36 3.01 -6.53
N GLN A 59 8.51 2.57 -7.04
CA GLN A 59 9.31 3.39 -7.96
C GLN A 59 8.60 3.59 -9.29
N GLY A 60 7.90 2.58 -9.78
CA GLY A 60 7.02 2.73 -10.94
C GLY A 60 5.94 3.78 -10.71
N ILE A 61 5.28 3.77 -9.54
CA ILE A 61 4.24 4.75 -9.17
C ILE A 61 4.81 6.17 -9.11
N GLN A 62 5.98 6.37 -8.48
CA GLN A 62 6.62 7.68 -8.43
C GLN A 62 7.00 8.21 -9.81
N ASN A 63 7.53 7.35 -10.68
CA ASN A 63 7.84 7.72 -12.06
C ASN A 63 6.58 8.00 -12.88
N TYR A 64 5.49 7.26 -12.62
CA TYR A 64 4.20 7.53 -13.21
C TYR A 64 3.68 8.92 -12.80
N GLU A 65 3.68 9.24 -11.50
CA GLU A 65 3.26 10.53 -10.98
C GLU A 65 4.13 11.67 -11.53
N SER A 66 5.45 11.48 -11.55
CA SER A 66 6.40 12.42 -12.17
C SER A 66 6.10 12.63 -13.65
N TYR A 67 5.84 11.56 -14.41
CA TYR A 67 5.49 11.65 -15.83
C TYR A 67 4.17 12.41 -16.03
N GLN A 68 3.15 12.17 -15.22
CA GLN A 68 1.88 12.91 -15.30
C GLN A 68 2.05 14.41 -15.03
N LEU A 69 2.97 14.78 -14.14
CA LEU A 69 3.22 16.18 -13.79
C LEU A 69 4.09 16.91 -14.82
N THR A 70 5.06 16.21 -15.41
CA THR A 70 6.14 16.84 -16.19
C THR A 70 6.13 16.49 -17.68
N GLY A 71 5.51 15.38 -18.07
CA GLY A 71 5.59 14.82 -19.42
C GLY A 71 6.94 14.19 -19.78
N GLU A 72 7.88 14.09 -18.83
CA GLU A 72 9.26 13.67 -19.10
C GLU A 72 9.35 12.23 -19.64
N PRO A 73 9.94 12.00 -20.83
CA PRO A 73 10.05 10.66 -21.43
C PRO A 73 10.84 9.66 -20.57
N ARG A 74 11.81 10.14 -19.78
CA ARG A 74 12.58 9.28 -18.86
C ARG A 74 11.71 8.71 -17.75
N ALA A 75 10.85 9.54 -17.15
CA ALA A 75 9.90 9.10 -16.14
C ALA A 75 8.92 8.08 -16.73
N ARG A 76 8.40 8.34 -17.93
CA ARG A 76 7.55 7.35 -18.65
C ARG A 76 8.27 6.03 -18.88
N LYS A 77 9.53 6.06 -19.32
CA LYS A 77 10.33 4.84 -19.56
C LYS A 77 10.49 4.04 -18.27
N ALA A 78 10.89 4.68 -17.17
CA ALA A 78 11.09 4.01 -15.88
C ALA A 78 9.78 3.42 -15.32
N PHE A 79 8.67 4.16 -15.44
CA PHE A 79 7.32 3.68 -15.13
C PHE A 79 6.98 2.41 -15.91
N MET A 80 7.14 2.43 -17.24
CA MET A 80 6.84 1.28 -18.09
C MET A 80 7.77 0.10 -17.83
N SER A 81 9.05 0.32 -17.53
CA SER A 81 9.98 -0.75 -17.13
C SER A 81 9.49 -1.46 -15.87
N ALA A 82 9.04 -0.73 -14.85
CA ALA A 82 8.48 -1.32 -13.64
C ALA A 82 7.18 -2.10 -13.91
N ALA A 83 6.28 -1.58 -14.74
CA ALA A 83 5.05 -2.27 -15.11
C ALA A 83 5.32 -3.57 -15.90
N ASN A 84 6.26 -3.54 -16.84
CA ASN A 84 6.71 -4.72 -17.59
C ASN A 84 7.35 -5.77 -16.65
N TRP A 85 8.13 -5.33 -15.67
CA TRP A 85 8.71 -6.23 -14.69
C TRP A 85 7.62 -6.94 -13.88
N LEU A 86 6.61 -6.21 -13.39
CA LEU A 86 5.49 -6.80 -12.66
C LEU A 86 4.72 -7.82 -13.50
N LEU A 87 4.48 -7.53 -14.78
CA LEU A 87 3.87 -8.49 -15.71
C LEU A 87 4.68 -9.77 -15.85
N ALA A 88 6.01 -9.65 -15.94
CA ALA A 88 6.90 -10.80 -16.19
C ALA A 88 7.19 -11.63 -14.93
N HIS A 89 7.00 -11.06 -13.73
CA HIS A 89 7.42 -11.68 -12.46
C HIS A 89 6.24 -11.99 -11.53
N SER A 90 4.99 -11.94 -12.01
CA SER A 90 3.89 -12.48 -11.23
C SER A 90 3.94 -14.01 -11.23
N VAL A 91 3.71 -14.61 -10.05
CA VAL A 91 3.67 -16.07 -9.88
C VAL A 91 2.23 -16.52 -10.04
N ASP A 92 1.98 -17.36 -11.04
CA ASP A 92 0.67 -17.95 -11.28
C ASP A 92 0.34 -19.00 -10.20
N LYS A 93 -0.78 -18.82 -9.48
CA LYS A 93 -1.34 -19.77 -8.50
C LYS A 93 -2.66 -20.39 -8.98
N GLY A 94 -2.92 -20.35 -10.29
CA GLY A 94 -4.17 -20.79 -10.91
C GLY A 94 -5.18 -19.66 -10.98
N ASN A 95 -6.10 -19.59 -10.01
CA ASN A 95 -7.19 -18.61 -10.01
C ASN A 95 -6.75 -17.18 -9.68
N TYR A 96 -5.52 -17.00 -9.23
CA TYR A 96 -4.92 -15.71 -8.89
C TYR A 96 -3.42 -15.74 -9.17
N SER A 97 -2.80 -14.57 -9.12
CA SER A 97 -1.35 -14.41 -9.17
C SER A 97 -0.87 -13.54 -8.02
N LEU A 98 0.40 -13.63 -7.67
CA LEU A 98 1.03 -12.76 -6.67
C LEU A 98 2.50 -12.51 -6.96
N TRP A 99 3.03 -11.42 -6.42
CA TRP A 99 4.46 -11.18 -6.41
C TRP A 99 5.08 -11.70 -5.11
N GLU A 100 5.98 -12.67 -5.24
CA GLU A 100 6.71 -13.26 -4.13
C GLU A 100 8.05 -12.57 -3.90
N TYR A 101 8.48 -12.57 -2.65
CA TYR A 101 9.81 -12.22 -2.23
C TYR A 101 10.63 -13.51 -2.11
N ASP A 102 11.81 -13.53 -2.70
CA ASP A 102 12.71 -14.69 -2.81
C ASP A 102 13.92 -14.61 -1.87
N PHE A 103 13.95 -13.62 -0.99
CA PHE A 103 15.02 -13.40 -0.01
C PHE A 103 14.48 -13.44 1.43
N ARG A 104 15.36 -13.60 2.43
CA ARG A 104 14.96 -13.61 3.84
C ARG A 104 14.70 -12.19 4.35
N TRP A 105 13.51 -11.92 4.90
CA TRP A 105 13.23 -10.67 5.62
C TRP A 105 13.66 -10.78 7.07
N GLN A 106 14.53 -9.91 7.57
CA GLN A 106 15.09 -10.06 8.93
C GLN A 106 14.14 -9.64 10.05
N SER A 107 13.12 -8.81 9.78
CA SER A 107 12.17 -8.37 10.81
C SER A 107 11.35 -9.55 11.36
N TYR A 108 10.79 -9.36 12.56
CA TYR A 108 9.88 -10.33 13.20
C TYR A 108 10.50 -11.72 13.43
N GLY A 109 11.81 -11.80 13.66
CA GLY A 109 12.52 -13.06 13.89
C GLY A 109 13.00 -13.76 12.62
N GLY A 110 12.72 -13.19 11.44
CA GLY A 110 13.22 -13.69 10.17
C GLY A 110 12.19 -14.50 9.38
N VAL A 111 11.63 -13.92 8.34
CA VAL A 111 10.72 -14.60 7.40
C VAL A 111 11.54 -15.21 6.27
N LEU A 112 11.47 -16.54 6.13
CA LEU A 112 12.11 -17.23 5.00
C LEU A 112 11.25 -17.11 3.74
N PRO A 113 11.84 -17.01 2.54
CA PRO A 113 11.10 -17.05 1.29
C PRO A 113 10.46 -18.43 1.02
N PRO A 114 9.48 -18.52 0.10
CA PRO A 114 8.74 -17.39 -0.44
C PRO A 114 7.78 -16.82 0.61
N TYR A 115 7.52 -15.51 0.51
CA TYR A 115 6.43 -14.80 1.17
C TYR A 115 5.93 -13.68 0.24
N ALA A 116 4.80 -13.08 0.56
CA ALA A 116 4.20 -12.00 -0.21
C ALA A 116 3.85 -10.80 0.68
N SER A 117 3.29 -9.75 0.08
CA SER A 117 2.85 -8.55 0.79
C SER A 117 1.58 -8.00 0.17
N ALA A 118 0.54 -7.79 0.98
CA ALA A 118 -0.69 -7.14 0.53
C ALA A 118 -0.43 -5.74 -0.05
N LEU A 119 0.53 -5.00 0.52
CA LEU A 119 0.87 -3.66 0.04
C LEU A 119 1.59 -3.72 -1.30
N ALA A 120 2.56 -4.62 -1.46
CA ALA A 120 3.23 -4.84 -2.75
C ALA A 120 2.23 -5.23 -3.83
N GLN A 121 1.29 -6.11 -3.47
CA GLN A 121 0.22 -6.57 -4.33
C GLN A 121 -0.68 -5.40 -4.77
N ALA A 122 -1.12 -4.56 -3.84
CA ALA A 122 -2.01 -3.44 -4.14
C ALA A 122 -1.31 -2.36 -4.98
N GLU A 123 -0.06 -2.03 -4.66
CA GLU A 123 0.76 -1.08 -5.44
C GLU A 123 1.05 -1.60 -6.85
N GLY A 124 1.38 -2.89 -6.98
CA GLY A 124 1.62 -3.53 -8.27
C GLY A 124 0.38 -3.51 -9.17
N ILE A 125 -0.78 -3.88 -8.63
CA ILE A 125 -2.06 -3.82 -9.33
C ILE A 125 -2.38 -2.39 -9.79
N TYR A 126 -2.21 -1.40 -8.91
CA TYR A 126 -2.40 0.00 -9.26
C TYR A 126 -1.48 0.41 -10.42
N LEU A 127 -0.20 0.04 -10.38
CA LEU A 127 0.75 0.35 -11.44
C LEU A 127 0.35 -0.25 -12.79
N LEU A 128 -0.04 -1.53 -12.80
CA LEU A 128 -0.54 -2.22 -14.00
C LEU A 128 -1.78 -1.52 -14.56
N VAL A 129 -2.73 -1.13 -13.71
CA VAL A 129 -3.91 -0.36 -14.12
C VAL A 129 -3.52 0.97 -14.77
N ARG A 130 -2.52 1.70 -14.25
CA ARG A 130 -2.03 2.93 -14.91
C ARG A 130 -1.35 2.63 -16.24
N ALA A 131 -0.65 1.51 -16.36
CA ALA A 131 0.01 1.10 -17.61
C ALA A 131 -1.02 0.77 -18.69
N HIS A 132 -2.07 0.03 -18.33
CA HIS A 132 -3.24 -0.19 -19.18
C HIS A 132 -3.84 1.15 -19.62
N ASN A 133 -4.09 2.08 -18.69
CA ASN A 133 -4.70 3.37 -19.01
C ASN A 133 -3.91 4.20 -20.03
N ILE A 134 -2.57 4.14 -20.00
CA ILE A 134 -1.72 4.87 -20.94
C ILE A 134 -1.61 4.16 -22.30
N THR A 135 -1.58 2.83 -22.31
CA THR A 135 -1.17 2.05 -23.48
C THR A 135 -2.31 1.39 -24.22
N GLY A 136 -3.44 1.12 -23.55
CA GLY A 136 -4.51 0.26 -24.05
C GLY A 136 -4.11 -1.22 -24.16
N ASP A 137 -2.96 -1.63 -23.62
CA ASP A 137 -2.51 -3.03 -23.68
C ASP A 137 -3.20 -3.87 -22.59
N GLU A 138 -4.14 -4.70 -23.04
CA GLU A 138 -4.99 -5.55 -22.19
C GLU A 138 -4.21 -6.50 -21.28
N ARG A 139 -2.94 -6.82 -21.60
CA ARG A 139 -2.11 -7.68 -20.74
C ARG A 139 -1.97 -7.11 -19.33
N TYR A 140 -1.83 -5.80 -19.20
CA TYR A 140 -1.74 -5.14 -17.90
C TYR A 140 -3.02 -5.27 -17.09
N LEU A 141 -4.19 -5.06 -17.71
CA LEU A 141 -5.47 -5.15 -17.01
C LEU A 141 -5.82 -6.60 -16.68
N ALA A 142 -5.53 -7.55 -17.58
CA ALA A 142 -5.72 -8.97 -17.34
C ALA A 142 -4.90 -9.43 -16.13
N GLU A 143 -3.62 -9.05 -16.06
CA GLU A 143 -2.77 -9.40 -14.93
C GLU A 143 -3.21 -8.68 -13.65
N ALA A 144 -3.58 -7.40 -13.70
CA ALA A 144 -4.11 -6.68 -12.55
C ALA A 144 -5.34 -7.38 -11.94
N LYS A 145 -6.27 -7.85 -12.79
CA LYS A 145 -7.48 -8.59 -12.35
C LYS A 145 -7.15 -9.95 -11.75
N LYS A 146 -6.14 -10.65 -12.27
CA LYS A 146 -5.67 -11.94 -11.75
C LYS A 146 -4.93 -11.77 -10.43
N ALA A 147 -4.05 -10.76 -10.35
CA ALA A 147 -3.32 -10.37 -9.16
C ALA A 147 -4.27 -9.92 -8.03
N PHE A 148 -5.38 -9.24 -8.36
CA PHE A 148 -6.40 -8.88 -7.38
C PHE A 148 -7.00 -10.10 -6.66
N GLY A 149 -7.03 -11.26 -7.32
CA GLY A 149 -7.49 -12.52 -6.74
C GLY A 149 -6.77 -12.92 -5.45
N ALA A 150 -5.52 -12.48 -5.24
CA ALA A 150 -4.76 -12.78 -4.02
C ALA A 150 -5.41 -12.21 -2.74
N PHE A 151 -6.19 -11.13 -2.84
CA PHE A 151 -6.93 -10.56 -1.71
C PHE A 151 -8.20 -11.35 -1.35
N MET A 152 -8.63 -12.24 -2.23
CA MET A 152 -9.80 -13.11 -2.03
C MET A 152 -9.41 -14.48 -1.47
N VAL A 153 -8.11 -14.72 -1.24
CA VAL A 153 -7.58 -15.96 -0.71
C VAL A 153 -7.05 -15.69 0.69
N ASP A 154 -7.42 -16.54 1.64
CA ASP A 154 -6.94 -16.43 3.01
C ASP A 154 -5.41 -16.65 3.08
N TYR A 155 -4.78 -15.94 3.99
CA TYR A 155 -3.35 -15.94 4.28
C TYR A 155 -2.82 -17.35 4.50
N ASP A 156 -3.55 -18.18 5.26
CA ASP A 156 -3.13 -19.53 5.59
C ASP A 156 -3.23 -20.47 4.38
N ASN A 157 -3.97 -20.07 3.35
CA ASN A 157 -4.08 -20.74 2.04
C ASN A 157 -3.18 -20.10 0.95
N GLY A 158 -2.26 -19.21 1.33
CA GLY A 158 -1.30 -18.61 0.40
C GLY A 158 -1.79 -17.37 -0.34
N GLY A 159 -2.83 -16.70 0.17
CA GLY A 159 -3.20 -15.34 -0.23
C GLY A 159 -2.52 -14.27 0.62
N VAL A 160 -3.02 -13.04 0.53
CA VAL A 160 -2.46 -11.88 1.26
C VAL A 160 -3.43 -11.23 2.26
N ALA A 161 -4.62 -11.79 2.43
CA ALA A 161 -5.62 -11.32 3.40
C ALA A 161 -5.86 -12.40 4.46
N SER A 162 -6.00 -12.05 5.73
CA SER A 162 -6.47 -12.97 6.77
C SER A 162 -7.95 -12.74 7.05
N GLU A 163 -8.72 -13.82 7.15
CA GLU A 163 -10.09 -13.76 7.67
C GLU A 163 -10.09 -13.56 9.19
N GLU A 164 -10.76 -12.50 9.64
CA GLU A 164 -10.73 -12.03 11.04
C GLU A 164 -12.15 -11.94 11.61
N GLY A 165 -13.01 -12.86 11.19
CA GLY A 165 -14.43 -12.93 11.54
C GLY A 165 -15.37 -12.76 10.36
N ARG A 166 -16.68 -12.66 10.65
CA ARG A 166 -17.70 -12.44 9.63
C ARG A 166 -17.55 -11.03 9.05
N ASP A 167 -17.32 -10.94 7.75
CA ASP A 167 -17.16 -9.68 7.00
C ASP A 167 -16.05 -8.76 7.51
N SER A 168 -14.95 -9.37 7.97
CA SER A 168 -13.79 -8.69 8.55
C SER A 168 -12.52 -9.36 8.04
N ILE A 169 -11.62 -8.59 7.43
CA ILE A 169 -10.33 -9.11 6.94
C ILE A 169 -9.17 -8.17 7.31
N PHE A 170 -7.98 -8.75 7.46
CA PHE A 170 -6.73 -7.98 7.56
C PHE A 170 -5.83 -8.21 6.35
N LEU A 171 -5.40 -7.14 5.70
CA LEU A 171 -4.44 -7.16 4.59
C LEU A 171 -3.00 -7.26 5.12
N GLN A 172 -2.38 -8.43 5.00
CA GLN A 172 -1.12 -8.78 5.65
C GLN A 172 0.09 -8.20 4.90
N LEU A 173 0.86 -7.33 5.57
CA LEU A 173 2.10 -6.77 5.01
C LEU A 173 3.16 -7.85 4.76
N LEU A 174 3.20 -8.89 5.58
CA LEU A 174 4.07 -10.06 5.45
C LEU A 174 3.17 -11.29 5.41
N ALA A 175 2.92 -11.80 4.21
CA ALA A 175 2.05 -12.93 3.94
C ALA A 175 2.84 -14.23 3.76
N LYS A 176 2.81 -15.13 4.77
CA LYS A 176 3.46 -16.45 4.70
C LYS A 176 2.69 -17.48 5.53
N PRO A 177 2.03 -18.48 4.92
CA PRO A 177 1.39 -19.57 5.66
C PRO A 177 2.29 -20.15 6.75
N GLY A 178 1.75 -20.29 7.96
CA GLY A 178 2.49 -20.80 9.12
C GLY A 178 3.45 -19.81 9.81
N PHE A 179 3.64 -18.60 9.27
CA PHE A 179 4.33 -17.53 9.98
C PHE A 179 3.35 -16.69 10.80
N GLN A 180 3.82 -16.12 11.92
CA GLN A 180 2.98 -15.29 12.79
C GLN A 180 2.39 -14.07 12.06
N LYS A 181 1.08 -13.84 12.23
CA LYS A 181 0.39 -12.65 11.71
C LYS A 181 0.80 -11.44 12.55
N THR A 182 1.44 -10.45 11.93
CA THR A 182 2.02 -9.29 12.65
C THR A 182 1.06 -8.11 12.75
N TYR A 183 0.03 -8.04 11.91
CA TYR A 183 -0.97 -6.97 11.88
C TYR A 183 -0.34 -5.56 11.77
N VAL A 184 0.47 -5.32 10.73
CA VAL A 184 1.11 -4.02 10.51
C VAL A 184 0.11 -2.99 9.94
N LEU A 185 -0.19 -1.93 10.71
CA LEU A 185 -1.24 -0.97 10.39
C LEU A 185 -1.00 -0.26 9.05
N ASN A 186 0.22 0.21 8.83
CA ASN A 186 0.59 0.95 7.61
C ASN A 186 0.43 0.11 6.34
N GLY A 187 0.69 -1.19 6.42
CA GLY A 187 0.49 -2.12 5.30
C GLY A 187 -0.98 -2.27 4.97
N HIS A 188 -1.82 -2.45 5.99
CA HIS A 188 -3.26 -2.59 5.83
C HIS A 188 -3.91 -1.35 5.22
N THR A 189 -3.68 -0.18 5.81
CA THR A 189 -4.34 1.07 5.40
C THR A 189 -3.91 1.53 4.00
N ASN A 190 -2.63 1.42 3.64
CA ASN A 190 -2.21 1.74 2.27
C ASN A 190 -2.76 0.74 1.25
N SER A 191 -2.82 -0.55 1.59
CA SER A 191 -3.42 -1.54 0.70
C SER A 191 -4.88 -1.19 0.40
N LEU A 192 -5.65 -0.78 1.41
CA LEU A 192 -7.03 -0.30 1.22
C LEU A 192 -7.11 0.91 0.28
N LEU A 193 -6.23 1.91 0.45
CA LEU A 193 -6.20 3.08 -0.44
C LEU A 193 -5.92 2.71 -1.90
N TYR A 194 -5.02 1.75 -2.16
CA TYR A 194 -4.75 1.28 -3.51
C TYR A 194 -5.85 0.37 -4.07
N ILE A 195 -6.49 -0.44 -3.23
CA ILE A 195 -7.67 -1.23 -3.61
C ILE A 195 -8.83 -0.30 -4.02
N TRP A 196 -9.03 0.80 -3.31
CA TRP A 196 -10.00 1.82 -3.69
C TRP A 196 -9.67 2.43 -5.07
N LYS A 197 -8.41 2.83 -5.30
CA LYS A 197 -7.98 3.33 -6.62
C LYS A 197 -8.16 2.31 -7.75
N TYR A 198 -7.95 1.02 -7.46
CA TYR A 198 -8.24 -0.06 -8.41
C TYR A 198 -9.74 -0.15 -8.72
N TYR A 199 -10.61 -0.05 -7.70
CA TYR A 199 -12.05 0.00 -7.89
C TYR A 199 -12.49 1.21 -8.72
N GLU A 200 -11.97 2.41 -8.44
CA GLU A 200 -12.29 3.63 -9.19
C GLU A 200 -12.02 3.49 -10.69
N TYR A 201 -10.98 2.73 -11.05
CA TYR A 201 -10.63 2.49 -12.43
C TYR A 201 -11.39 1.34 -13.09
N THR A 202 -11.55 0.22 -12.38
CA THR A 202 -12.05 -1.04 -12.98
C THR A 202 -13.54 -1.28 -12.77
N HIS A 203 -14.14 -0.61 -11.78
CA HIS A 203 -15.47 -0.90 -11.26
C HIS A 203 -15.67 -2.38 -10.84
N ASP A 204 -14.60 -3.08 -10.51
CA ASP A 204 -14.63 -4.46 -10.05
C ASP A 204 -15.22 -4.54 -8.62
N TYR A 205 -16.45 -5.03 -8.49
CA TYR A 205 -17.14 -5.12 -7.20
C TYR A 205 -16.41 -5.99 -6.17
N ARG A 206 -15.51 -6.89 -6.58
CA ARG A 206 -14.66 -7.64 -5.64
C ARG A 206 -13.81 -6.69 -4.81
N ALA A 207 -13.37 -5.58 -5.39
CA ALA A 207 -12.59 -4.57 -4.69
C ALA A 207 -13.38 -3.82 -3.63
N LEU A 208 -14.67 -3.53 -3.87
CA LEU A 208 -15.54 -2.97 -2.84
C LEU A 208 -15.74 -3.94 -1.67
N ILE A 209 -15.88 -5.23 -1.95
CA ILE A 209 -16.04 -6.25 -0.91
C ILE A 209 -14.79 -6.32 -0.03
N VAL A 210 -13.60 -6.44 -0.64
CA VAL A 210 -12.32 -6.47 0.10
C VAL A 210 -12.12 -5.17 0.87
N PHE A 211 -12.38 -4.02 0.25
CA PHE A 211 -12.25 -2.71 0.88
C PHE A 211 -13.17 -2.59 2.10
N GLY A 212 -14.46 -2.90 1.95
CA GLY A 212 -15.44 -2.83 3.05
C GLY A 212 -15.08 -3.76 4.21
N LYS A 213 -14.71 -5.02 3.92
CA LYS A 213 -14.28 -5.96 4.97
C LYS A 213 -13.02 -5.50 5.69
N GLY A 214 -12.08 -4.87 4.99
CA GLY A 214 -10.89 -4.30 5.62
C GLY A 214 -11.19 -3.07 6.48
N ILE A 215 -12.08 -2.18 6.02
CA ILE A 215 -12.57 -1.04 6.83
C ILE A 215 -13.25 -1.54 8.11
N ASN A 216 -14.11 -2.55 8.03
CA ASN A 216 -14.77 -3.15 9.19
C ASN A 216 -13.76 -3.65 10.24
N TRP A 217 -12.73 -4.37 9.78
CA TRP A 217 -11.65 -4.82 10.65
C TRP A 217 -10.92 -3.62 11.27
N LEU A 218 -10.55 -2.63 10.45
CA LEU A 218 -9.77 -1.47 10.87
C LEU A 218 -10.50 -0.70 11.98
N VAL A 219 -11.76 -0.30 11.74
CA VAL A 219 -12.59 0.42 12.71
C VAL A 219 -12.70 -0.34 14.03
N SER A 220 -12.90 -1.67 13.95
CA SER A 220 -13.04 -2.52 15.13
C SER A 220 -11.73 -2.77 15.89
N ASN A 221 -10.57 -2.43 15.32
CA ASN A 221 -9.25 -2.76 15.89
C ASN A 221 -8.33 -1.56 16.09
N LEU A 222 -8.74 -0.35 15.71
CA LEU A 222 -7.90 0.86 15.83
C LEU A 222 -7.41 1.12 17.25
N TYR A 223 -8.21 0.80 18.27
CA TYR A 223 -7.83 0.94 19.68
C TYR A 223 -6.56 0.14 20.04
N LYS A 224 -6.27 -0.96 19.33
CA LYS A 224 -5.06 -1.78 19.55
C LYS A 224 -3.79 -1.09 19.08
N TYR A 225 -3.90 -0.03 18.28
CA TYR A 225 -2.79 0.75 17.76
C TYR A 225 -2.56 2.05 18.53
N ASP A 226 -3.37 2.34 19.54
CA ASP A 226 -3.23 3.51 20.38
C ASP A 226 -2.38 3.15 21.61
N ALA A 227 -1.19 3.77 21.72
CA ALA A 227 -0.31 3.60 22.87
C ALA A 227 -0.62 4.58 24.02
N GLY A 228 -1.60 5.48 23.83
CA GLY A 228 -2.01 6.53 24.77
C GLY A 228 -1.25 7.86 24.61
N ASP A 229 -0.07 7.82 24.02
CA ASP A 229 0.83 8.96 23.77
C ASP A 229 1.46 8.93 22.37
N TRP A 230 1.20 7.88 21.60
CA TRP A 230 1.72 7.63 20.26
C TRP A 230 0.93 6.52 19.59
N SER A 231 1.32 6.13 18.38
CA SER A 231 0.76 4.95 17.71
C SER A 231 1.72 3.77 17.68
N TYR A 232 1.16 2.56 17.73
CA TYR A 232 1.87 1.34 17.38
C TYR A 232 1.96 1.16 15.86
N TYR A 233 3.07 0.60 15.40
CA TYR A 233 3.30 0.20 14.02
C TYR A 233 2.49 -1.06 13.67
N ASP A 234 2.42 -1.99 14.61
CA ASP A 234 1.84 -3.32 14.48
C ASP A 234 1.22 -3.78 15.81
N GLN A 235 0.46 -4.88 15.81
CA GLN A 235 -0.12 -5.43 17.05
C GLN A 235 0.86 -6.26 17.88
N MET A 236 2.16 -6.24 17.54
CA MET A 236 3.22 -6.85 18.35
C MET A 236 3.78 -5.88 19.41
N GLY A 237 3.21 -4.67 19.50
CA GLY A 237 3.62 -3.64 20.45
C GLY A 237 4.80 -2.78 20.00
N ASN A 238 5.24 -2.87 18.74
CA ASN A 238 6.30 -2.02 18.22
C ASN A 238 5.76 -0.60 18.02
N ARG A 239 6.37 0.42 18.65
CA ARG A 239 5.99 1.82 18.39
C ARG A 239 6.35 2.23 16.96
N ALA A 240 5.45 3.00 16.34
CA ALA A 240 5.71 3.56 15.01
C ALA A 240 6.86 4.58 15.06
N ARG A 241 7.80 4.49 14.13
CA ARG A 241 8.74 5.61 13.88
C ARG A 241 7.97 6.81 13.34
N ASP A 242 8.54 8.01 13.46
CA ASP A 242 7.90 9.29 13.10
C ASP A 242 7.24 9.25 11.72
N ASN A 243 7.97 8.75 10.72
CA ASN A 243 7.49 8.65 9.35
C ASN A 243 6.26 7.71 9.22
N TYR A 244 6.21 6.63 10.00
CA TYR A 244 5.06 5.72 10.01
C TYR A 244 3.89 6.27 10.82
N HIS A 245 4.16 6.94 11.94
CA HIS A 245 3.11 7.59 12.74
C HIS A 245 2.39 8.67 11.93
N LEU A 246 3.16 9.61 11.35
CA LEU A 246 2.62 10.64 10.45
C LEU A 246 1.94 10.02 9.23
N GLY A 247 2.50 8.92 8.71
CA GLY A 247 1.88 8.14 7.64
C GLY A 247 0.50 7.60 8.03
N GLN A 248 0.36 7.02 9.22
CA GLN A 248 -0.89 6.46 9.74
C GLN A 248 -1.96 7.56 9.90
N VAL A 249 -1.59 8.73 10.43
CA VAL A 249 -2.48 9.92 10.49
C VAL A 249 -3.04 10.22 9.09
N MET A 250 -2.15 10.39 8.11
CA MET A 250 -2.57 10.74 6.75
C MET A 250 -3.41 9.64 6.08
N GLN A 251 -3.11 8.37 6.36
CA GLN A 251 -3.85 7.24 5.81
C GLN A 251 -5.27 7.16 6.38
N LEU A 252 -5.43 7.32 7.70
CA LEU A 252 -6.74 7.32 8.35
C LEU A 252 -7.59 8.49 7.89
N SER A 253 -7.00 9.69 7.78
CA SER A 253 -7.69 10.86 7.22
C SER A 253 -8.20 10.62 5.79
N LYS A 254 -7.39 10.02 4.91
CA LYS A 254 -7.81 9.69 3.54
C LYS A 254 -8.91 8.63 3.49
N LEU A 255 -8.82 7.60 4.34
CA LEU A 255 -9.87 6.59 4.42
C LEU A 255 -11.18 7.18 4.96
N TYR A 256 -11.12 8.14 5.88
CA TYR A 256 -12.28 8.92 6.31
C TYR A 256 -12.89 9.72 5.16
N GLU A 257 -12.08 10.39 4.33
CA GLU A 257 -12.59 11.12 3.15
C GLU A 257 -13.37 10.21 2.19
N ILE A 258 -12.96 8.95 2.06
CA ILE A 258 -13.61 7.96 1.20
C ILE A 258 -14.90 7.40 1.83
N THR A 259 -14.85 7.06 3.12
CA THR A 259 -15.90 6.26 3.78
C THR A 259 -16.87 7.08 4.62
N SER A 260 -16.47 8.28 5.01
CA SER A 260 -17.09 9.07 6.08
C SER A 260 -17.16 8.36 7.44
N GLU A 261 -16.35 7.31 7.69
CA GLU A 261 -16.44 6.56 8.95
C GLU A 261 -15.85 7.34 10.14
N PRO A 262 -16.65 7.72 11.15
CA PRO A 262 -16.22 8.65 12.21
C PRO A 262 -15.00 8.16 13.01
N ALA A 263 -14.91 6.86 13.25
CA ALA A 263 -13.78 6.27 13.98
C ALA A 263 -12.44 6.54 13.29
N LEU A 264 -12.39 6.52 11.95
CA LEU A 264 -11.16 6.81 11.21
C LEU A 264 -10.69 8.24 11.44
N LYS A 265 -11.64 9.19 11.46
CA LYS A 265 -11.35 10.60 11.77
C LYS A 265 -10.89 10.76 13.21
N GLU A 266 -11.58 10.12 14.16
CA GLU A 266 -11.24 10.17 15.57
C GLU A 266 -9.80 9.74 15.83
N TYR A 267 -9.39 8.58 15.32
CA TYR A 267 -8.02 8.09 15.49
C TYR A 267 -6.99 8.91 14.71
N SER A 268 -7.34 9.41 13.52
CA SER A 268 -6.49 10.35 12.78
C SER A 268 -6.19 11.61 13.60
N ASP A 269 -7.22 12.25 14.15
CA ASP A 269 -7.09 13.47 14.95
C ASP A 269 -6.32 13.20 16.24
N ARG A 270 -6.61 12.07 16.90
CA ARG A 270 -5.94 11.65 18.14
C ARG A 270 -4.44 11.44 17.92
N PHE A 271 -4.05 10.66 16.92
CA PHE A 271 -2.64 10.45 16.59
C PHE A 271 -1.97 11.77 16.16
N ALA A 272 -2.66 12.64 15.42
CA ALA A 272 -2.14 13.96 15.08
C ALA A 272 -1.91 14.86 16.31
N ALA A 273 -2.67 14.70 17.38
CA ALA A 273 -2.46 15.42 18.64
C ALA A 273 -1.16 14.96 19.33
N TYR A 274 -0.90 13.65 19.37
CA TYR A 274 0.35 13.10 19.92
C TYR A 274 1.60 13.65 19.22
N ALA A 275 1.57 13.80 17.90
CA ALA A 275 2.66 14.40 17.13
C ALA A 275 2.94 15.87 17.48
N LYS A 276 1.96 16.61 18.01
CA LYS A 276 2.12 18.01 18.44
C LYS A 276 2.68 18.13 19.86
N GLU A 277 2.39 17.17 20.71
CA GLU A 277 2.84 17.16 22.11
C GLU A 277 4.28 16.63 22.28
N GLY A 278 4.77 15.85 21.30
CA GLY A 278 6.13 15.31 21.27
C GLY A 278 7.19 16.20 20.61
N LEU A 279 6.83 17.42 20.19
CA LEU A 279 7.72 18.46 19.64
C LEU A 279 7.89 19.62 20.64
#